data_AF-A0AA35T991-F1
#
_entry.id   AF-A0AA35T991-F1
#
_cell.length_a   1.000
_cell.length_b   1.000
_cell.length_c   1.000
_cell.angle_alpha   90.00
_cell.angle_beta   90.00
_cell.angle_gamma   90.00
#
_symmetry.space_group_name_H-M   'P 1'
#
loop_
_entity.id
_entity.type
_entity.pdbx_description
1 polymer ?
#
loop_
_entity_poly.entity_id
_entity_poly.type
_entity_poly.pdbx_seq_one_letter_code
_entity_poly.pdbx_strand_id
1 'polypeptide(L)'
;MLNQQYQEPWVAIVVDPIRTMSAGKVNLGAFRTYPKGYKPPDEAPGEYQTIPLEKIEDFGVHCKQYYPLEVSYFKSSLDSHLLDLLWNKYWVNTLSSCSITTNADYTTQQISDLSQKLERAEFQGGTGGFGKGGSFAREENKLGKVSQDCSKATIEVVHGLMEQVVKDRLFNFPTRK
;
A
#
# COMPACT_ATOMS: atom_id res chain seq x y z
N MET A 1 -22.29 -8.52 10.37
CA MET A 1 -22.45 -7.31 11.23
C MET A 1 -22.72 -7.69 12.69
N LEU A 2 -22.00 -8.65 13.27
CA LEU A 2 -22.24 -9.03 14.66
C LEU A 2 -21.82 -7.90 15.62
N ASN A 3 -20.60 -7.39 15.45
CA ASN A 3 -20.02 -6.42 16.39
C ASN A 3 -20.76 -5.08 16.39
N GLN A 4 -21.10 -4.53 15.22
CA GLN A 4 -21.91 -3.31 15.13
C GLN A 4 -23.35 -3.49 15.65
N GLN A 5 -23.90 -4.70 15.66
CA GLN A 5 -25.28 -4.91 16.12
C GLN A 5 -25.39 -4.98 17.64
N TYR A 6 -24.35 -5.46 18.33
CA TYR A 6 -24.40 -5.73 19.77
C TYR A 6 -23.43 -4.89 20.61
N GLN A 7 -22.49 -4.16 19.99
CA GLN A 7 -21.42 -3.42 20.68
C GLN A 7 -21.18 -2.02 20.08
N GLU A 8 -22.25 -1.26 19.81
CA GLU A 8 -22.10 0.14 19.39
C GLU A 8 -21.57 1.03 20.53
N PRO A 9 -20.67 2.00 20.25
CA PRO A 9 -20.05 2.30 18.95
C PRO A 9 -18.90 1.34 18.58
N TRP A 10 -18.88 0.89 17.31
CA TRP A 10 -17.86 -0.05 16.81
C TRP A 10 -17.19 0.42 15.51
N VAL A 11 -15.87 0.24 15.42
CA VAL A 11 -15.04 0.56 14.24
C VAL A 11 -14.09 -0.60 13.93
N ALA A 12 -13.82 -0.85 12.64
CA ALA A 12 -12.81 -1.80 12.21
C ALA A 12 -11.54 -1.04 11.81
N ILE A 13 -10.40 -1.43 12.37
CA ILE A 13 -9.09 -0.89 12.00
C ILE A 13 -8.32 -1.99 11.27
N VAL A 14 -7.74 -1.66 10.11
CA VAL A 14 -6.89 -2.54 9.32
C VAL A 14 -5.49 -1.95 9.28
N VAL A 15 -4.49 -2.75 9.61
CA VAL A 15 -3.08 -2.36 9.61
C VAL A 15 -2.31 -3.30 8.70
N ASP A 16 -1.53 -2.75 7.78
CA ASP A 16 -0.61 -3.51 6.94
C ASP A 16 0.84 -3.27 7.41
N PRO A 17 1.39 -4.14 8.28
CA PRO A 17 2.74 -3.95 8.82
C PRO A 17 3.81 -4.11 7.74
N ILE A 18 3.58 -4.94 6.73
CA ILE A 18 4.56 -5.22 5.67
C ILE A 18 4.68 -4.00 4.76
N ARG A 19 3.55 -3.45 4.28
CA ARG A 19 3.57 -2.21 3.49
C ARG A 19 4.03 -1.01 4.29
N THR A 20 3.80 -0.99 5.60
CA THR A 20 4.32 0.08 6.46
C THR A 20 5.85 0.10 6.43
N MET A 21 6.47 -1.08 6.52
CA MET A 21 7.93 -1.21 6.45
C MET A 21 8.47 -0.92 5.05
N SER A 22 7.77 -1.31 3.98
CA SER A 22 8.25 -1.10 2.60
C SER A 22 8.10 0.34 2.12
N ALA A 23 7.01 1.02 2.49
CA ALA A 23 6.75 2.40 2.10
C ALA A 23 7.38 3.45 3.04
N GLY A 24 7.85 3.04 4.23
CA GLY A 24 8.34 3.96 5.25
C GLY A 24 7.26 4.86 5.86
N LYS A 25 5.99 4.51 5.68
CA LYS A 25 4.82 5.27 6.14
C LYS A 25 3.78 4.32 6.71
N VAL A 26 3.21 4.66 7.86
CA VAL A 26 2.15 3.87 8.50
C VAL A 26 0.99 3.65 7.53
N ASN A 27 0.74 2.38 7.20
CA ASN A 27 -0.36 1.95 6.36
C ASN A 27 -1.49 1.42 7.25
N LEU A 28 -2.47 2.28 7.49
CA LEU A 28 -3.60 2.05 8.39
C LEU A 28 -4.86 2.62 7.75
N GLY A 29 -5.95 1.85 7.83
CA GLY A 29 -7.29 2.30 7.46
C GLY A 29 -8.28 2.04 8.59
N ALA A 30 -9.25 2.94 8.74
CA ALA A 30 -10.38 2.76 9.64
C ALA A 30 -11.67 2.70 8.82
N PHE A 31 -12.54 1.74 9.11
CA PHE A 31 -13.71 1.45 8.30
C PHE A 31 -14.95 1.18 9.17
N ARG A 32 -16.11 1.54 8.63
CA ARG A 32 -17.42 1.09 9.13
C ARG A 32 -18.23 0.45 8.00
N THR A 33 -18.96 -0.60 8.34
CA THR A 33 -19.91 -1.20 7.40
C THR A 33 -21.23 -0.44 7.40
N TYR A 34 -21.88 -0.37 6.23
CA TYR A 34 -23.24 0.12 6.13
C TYR A 34 -24.22 -0.85 6.79
N PRO A 35 -25.33 -0.39 7.39
CA PRO A 35 -26.38 -1.26 7.90
C PRO A 35 -27.01 -2.12 6.79
N LYS A 36 -27.58 -3.27 7.17
CA LYS A 36 -28.27 -4.14 6.21
C LYS A 36 -29.40 -3.38 5.52
N GLY A 37 -29.45 -3.43 4.19
CA GLY A 37 -30.48 -2.78 3.38
C GLY A 37 -30.19 -1.34 2.98
N TYR A 38 -29.15 -0.72 3.53
CA TYR A 38 -28.71 0.61 3.09
C TYR A 38 -27.88 0.51 1.80
N LYS A 39 -28.18 1.35 0.81
CA LYS A 39 -27.37 1.53 -0.40
C LYS A 39 -26.80 2.95 -0.40
N PRO A 40 -25.46 3.12 -0.46
CA PRO A 40 -24.87 4.45 -0.53
C PRO A 40 -25.24 5.16 -1.84
N PRO A 41 -25.45 6.50 -1.81
CA PRO A 41 -25.56 7.30 -3.04
C PRO A 41 -24.24 7.30 -3.82
N ASP A 42 -24.30 7.54 -5.13
CA ASP A 42 -23.24 7.31 -6.13
C ASP A 42 -21.81 7.74 -5.69
N GLU A 43 -20.86 6.88 -6.07
CA GLU A 43 -19.50 6.71 -5.53
C GLU A 43 -18.59 7.95 -5.60
N ALA A 44 -17.91 8.24 -4.48
CA ALA A 44 -16.58 8.86 -4.56
C ALA A 44 -15.59 7.82 -5.12
N PRO A 45 -14.71 8.19 -6.06
CA PRO A 45 -13.70 7.27 -6.59
C PRO A 45 -12.79 6.82 -5.45
N GLY A 46 -12.81 5.51 -5.16
CA GLY A 46 -11.91 4.91 -4.19
C GLY A 46 -10.45 5.08 -4.61
N GLU A 47 -9.58 5.34 -3.66
CA GLU A 47 -8.14 5.43 -3.90
C GLU A 47 -7.61 4.08 -4.42
N TYR A 48 -6.92 4.09 -5.56
CA TYR A 48 -6.36 2.86 -6.13
C TYR A 48 -5.28 2.29 -5.20
N GLN A 49 -5.40 0.99 -4.91
CA GLN A 49 -4.41 0.25 -4.15
C GLN A 49 -4.00 -1.00 -4.92
N THR A 50 -2.69 -1.30 -4.88
CA THR A 50 -2.12 -2.52 -5.45
C THR A 50 -2.59 -3.73 -4.65
N ILE A 51 -3.50 -4.51 -5.21
CA ILE A 51 -4.06 -5.71 -4.58
C ILE A 51 -3.45 -6.95 -5.25
N PRO A 52 -2.96 -7.94 -4.49
CA PRO A 52 -2.51 -9.21 -5.06
C PRO A 52 -3.62 -9.90 -5.85
N LEU A 53 -3.25 -10.60 -6.93
CA LEU A 53 -4.21 -11.27 -7.81
C LEU A 53 -5.15 -12.23 -7.08
N GLU A 54 -4.66 -12.93 -6.06
CA GLU A 54 -5.44 -13.88 -5.26
C GLU A 54 -6.60 -13.22 -4.50
N LYS A 55 -6.52 -11.91 -4.25
CA LYS A 55 -7.48 -11.15 -3.43
C LYS A 55 -8.34 -10.17 -4.22
N ILE A 56 -8.07 -10.02 -5.51
CA ILE A 56 -8.69 -8.97 -6.32
C ILE A 56 -10.20 -9.17 -6.51
N GLU A 57 -10.67 -10.43 -6.58
CA GLU A 57 -12.08 -10.76 -6.76
C GLU A 57 -12.89 -10.48 -5.48
N ASP A 58 -12.40 -10.98 -4.33
CA ASP A 58 -13.03 -10.77 -3.03
C ASP A 58 -13.12 -9.28 -2.67
N PHE A 59 -12.05 -8.53 -2.95
CA PHE A 59 -12.02 -7.09 -2.75
C PHE A 59 -13.10 -6.37 -3.57
N GLY A 60 -13.27 -6.75 -4.85
CA GLY A 60 -14.24 -6.11 -5.75
C GLY A 60 -15.70 -6.36 -5.37
N VAL A 61 -16.02 -7.49 -4.72
CA VAL A 61 -17.38 -7.82 -4.28
C VAL A 61 -17.77 -7.04 -3.03
N HIS A 62 -16.84 -6.87 -2.08
CA HIS A 62 -17.14 -6.34 -0.75
C HIS A 62 -16.82 -4.85 -0.57
N CYS A 63 -16.10 -4.21 -1.49
CA CYS A 63 -15.70 -2.81 -1.37
C CYS A 63 -16.87 -1.83 -1.19
N LYS A 64 -18.08 -2.18 -1.64
CA LYS A 64 -19.30 -1.35 -1.53
C LYS A 64 -20.03 -1.48 -0.18
N GLN A 65 -19.60 -2.40 0.68
CA GLN A 65 -20.29 -2.70 1.94
C GLN A 65 -19.77 -1.87 3.12
N TYR A 66 -18.68 -1.14 2.92
CA TYR A 66 -18.05 -0.31 3.95
C TYR A 66 -17.62 1.03 3.37
N TYR A 67 -17.33 1.97 4.26
CA TYR A 67 -16.76 3.27 3.92
C TYR A 67 -15.55 3.57 4.80
N PRO A 68 -14.53 4.26 4.26
CA PRO A 68 -13.38 4.68 5.05
C PRO A 68 -13.77 5.83 5.97
N LEU A 69 -13.13 5.88 7.13
CA LEU A 69 -13.16 7.00 8.06
C LEU A 69 -11.85 7.79 7.96
N GLU A 70 -11.92 9.10 8.15
CA GLU A 70 -10.73 9.93 8.26
C GLU A 70 -9.97 9.57 9.54
N VAL A 71 -8.67 9.28 9.39
CA VAL A 71 -7.77 8.97 10.50
C VAL A 71 -6.97 10.22 10.82
N SER A 72 -7.02 10.64 12.08
CA SER A 72 -6.12 11.67 12.62
C SER A 72 -5.27 11.08 13.74
N TYR A 73 -4.08 11.66 13.91
CA TYR A 73 -3.15 11.28 14.97
C TYR A 73 -3.09 12.39 16.01
N PHE A 74 -3.00 11.99 17.27
CA PHE A 74 -2.76 12.90 18.37
C PHE A 74 -1.69 12.30 19.30
N LYS A 75 -1.03 13.17 20.05
CA LYS A 75 -0.10 12.79 21.11
C LYS A 75 -0.34 13.72 22.30
N SER A 76 -0.24 13.21 23.52
CA SER A 76 -0.32 14.08 24.69
C SER A 76 0.96 14.91 24.83
N SER A 77 0.92 15.91 25.72
CA SER A 77 2.12 16.69 26.08
C SER A 77 3.22 15.80 26.68
N LEU A 78 2.82 14.80 27.49
CA LEU A 78 3.74 13.83 28.07
C LEU A 78 4.32 12.89 27.00
N ASP A 79 3.49 12.35 26.09
CA ASP A 79 3.97 11.48 25.01
C ASP A 79 4.96 12.20 24.11
N SER A 80 4.70 13.48 23.81
CA SER A 80 5.62 14.33 23.04
C SER A 80 6.98 14.40 23.72
N HIS A 81 7.01 14.71 25.02
CA HIS A 81 8.23 14.81 25.79
C HIS A 81 8.99 13.46 25.85
N LEU A 82 8.27 12.35 26.04
CA LEU A 82 8.87 11.01 26.08
C LEU A 82 9.45 10.59 24.72
N LEU A 83 8.74 10.88 23.62
CA LEU A 83 9.22 10.59 22.26
C LEU A 83 10.48 11.39 21.93
N ASP A 84 10.57 12.64 22.36
CA ASP A 84 11.78 13.46 22.18
C ASP A 84 12.98 12.90 22.97
N LEU A 85 12.75 12.46 24.21
CA LEU A 85 13.79 11.79 25.01
C LEU A 85 14.23 10.46 24.40
N LEU A 86 13.29 9.67 23.84
CA LEU A 86 13.58 8.43 23.13
C LEU A 86 14.41 8.71 21.88
N TRP A 87 14.07 9.74 21.12
CA TRP A 87 14.78 10.10 19.90
C TRP A 87 16.27 10.37 20.14
N ASN A 88 16.60 11.04 21.25
CA ASN A 88 18.00 11.29 21.66
C ASN A 88 18.84 10.01 21.85
N LYS A 89 18.20 8.85 22.07
CA LYS A 89 18.87 7.55 22.20
C LYS A 89 18.69 6.65 20.99
N TYR A 90 17.57 6.76 20.27
CA TYR A 90 17.15 5.79 19.25
C TYR A 90 17.46 6.21 17.81
N TRP A 91 17.94 7.44 17.58
CA TRP A 91 18.27 7.97 16.25
C TRP A 91 19.23 7.06 15.45
N VAL A 92 20.12 6.34 16.14
CA VAL A 92 21.09 5.42 15.51
C VAL A 92 20.36 4.36 14.68
N ASN A 93 19.18 3.89 15.11
CA ASN A 93 18.42 2.86 14.42
C ASN A 93 17.90 3.32 13.06
N THR A 94 17.59 4.61 12.91
CA THR A 94 17.20 5.20 11.62
C THR A 94 18.38 5.17 10.64
N LEU A 95 19.60 5.34 11.12
CA LEU A 95 20.81 5.31 10.29
C LEU A 95 21.34 3.89 10.06
N SER A 96 21.07 2.93 10.94
CA SER A 96 21.51 1.54 10.77
C SER A 96 20.51 0.63 10.04
N SER A 97 19.30 1.11 9.75
CA SER A 97 18.27 0.32 9.06
C SER A 97 18.69 -0.11 7.64
N CYS A 98 18.11 -1.20 7.14
CA CYS A 98 18.23 -1.55 5.73
C CYS A 98 16.89 -2.11 5.23
N SER A 99 16.13 -1.27 4.54
CA SER A 99 14.80 -1.60 4.01
C SER A 99 14.87 -2.67 2.91
N ILE A 100 15.93 -2.68 2.08
CA ILE A 100 16.12 -3.68 1.01
C ILE A 100 16.21 -5.09 1.57
N THR A 101 17.00 -5.31 2.62
CA THR A 101 17.18 -6.65 3.19
C THR A 101 16.00 -7.07 4.04
N THR A 102 15.40 -6.14 4.79
CA THR A 102 14.28 -6.42 5.69
C THR A 102 13.01 -6.78 4.92
N ASN A 103 12.77 -6.17 3.75
CA ASN A 103 11.57 -6.37 2.94
C ASN A 103 11.79 -7.26 1.70
N ALA A 104 12.92 -7.97 1.61
CA ALA A 104 13.32 -8.72 0.41
C ALA A 104 12.27 -9.74 -0.04
N ASP A 105 11.67 -10.48 0.90
CA ASP A 105 10.64 -11.49 0.59
C ASP A 105 9.38 -10.83 0.02
N TYR A 106 8.94 -9.71 0.60
CA TYR A 106 7.80 -8.95 0.11
C TYR A 106 8.05 -8.41 -1.30
N THR A 107 9.23 -7.86 -1.57
CA THR A 107 9.59 -7.38 -2.91
C THR A 107 9.56 -8.53 -3.92
N THR A 108 10.10 -9.70 -3.57
CA THR A 108 10.07 -10.90 -4.41
C THR A 108 8.64 -11.33 -4.73
N GLN A 109 7.75 -11.33 -3.73
CA GLN A 109 6.33 -11.64 -3.91
C GLN A 109 5.62 -10.61 -4.80
N GLN A 110 5.89 -9.31 -4.62
CA GLN A 110 5.35 -8.25 -5.50
C GLN A 110 5.78 -8.44 -6.96
N ILE A 111 7.04 -8.79 -7.20
CA ILE A 111 7.55 -9.05 -8.56
C ILE A 111 6.87 -10.29 -9.16
N SER A 112 6.69 -11.35 -8.37
CA SER A 112 5.97 -12.56 -8.83
C SER A 112 4.51 -12.26 -9.20
N ASP A 113 3.79 -11.51 -8.35
CA ASP A 113 2.42 -11.07 -8.62
C ASP A 113 2.34 -10.17 -9.87
N LEU A 114 3.30 -9.25 -10.04
CA LEU A 114 3.42 -8.42 -11.24
C LEU A 114 3.63 -9.25 -12.51
N SER A 115 4.46 -10.28 -12.47
CA SER A 115 4.67 -11.19 -13.61
C SER A 115 3.35 -11.86 -14.02
N GLN A 116 2.62 -12.40 -13.05
CA GLN A 116 1.32 -13.04 -13.31
C GLN A 116 0.28 -12.03 -13.83
N LYS A 117 0.30 -10.78 -13.35
CA LYS A 117 -0.57 -9.70 -13.84
C LYS A 117 -0.27 -9.35 -15.29
N LEU A 118 1.02 -9.27 -15.65
CA LEU A 118 1.48 -9.02 -17.01
C LEU A 118 1.06 -10.14 -17.97
N GLU A 119 1.28 -11.40 -17.60
CA GLU A 119 0.86 -12.56 -18.41
C GLU A 119 -0.65 -12.55 -18.70
N ARG A 120 -1.47 -12.22 -17.68
CA ARG A 120 -2.93 -12.09 -17.85
C ARG A 120 -3.33 -10.92 -18.76
N ALA A 121 -2.59 -9.82 -18.72
CA ALA A 121 -2.82 -8.67 -19.59
C ALA A 121 -2.43 -8.98 -21.04
N GLU A 122 -1.32 -9.70 -21.25
CA GLU A 122 -0.84 -10.12 -22.56
C GLU A 122 -1.78 -11.13 -23.24
N PHE A 123 -2.22 -12.17 -22.52
CA PHE A 123 -3.11 -13.20 -23.08
C PHE A 123 -4.45 -12.62 -23.57
N GLN A 124 -4.95 -11.58 -22.90
CA GLN A 124 -6.18 -10.88 -23.29
C GLN A 124 -5.97 -9.99 -24.53
N GLY A 125 -4.81 -9.34 -24.65
CA GLY A 125 -4.45 -8.56 -25.84
C GLY A 125 -4.13 -9.40 -27.08
N GLY A 126 -3.68 -10.65 -26.89
CA GLY A 126 -3.28 -11.56 -27.98
C GLY A 126 -4.40 -12.36 -28.64
N THR A 127 -5.58 -12.47 -28.02
CA THR A 127 -6.72 -13.29 -28.54
C THR A 127 -7.91 -12.48 -29.06
N GLY A 128 -7.82 -11.15 -29.07
CA GLY A 128 -8.83 -10.25 -29.62
C GLY A 128 -8.64 -9.99 -31.12
N GLY A 129 -9.25 -10.82 -31.96
CA GLY A 129 -9.34 -10.57 -33.40
C GLY A 129 -9.87 -9.16 -33.71
N PHE A 130 -9.42 -8.61 -34.84
CA PHE A 130 -9.85 -7.35 -35.44
C PHE A 130 -11.38 -7.28 -35.66
N GLY A 131 -12.15 -7.03 -34.60
CA GLY A 131 -13.61 -7.09 -34.62
C GLY A 131 -14.24 -6.07 -33.69
N LYS A 132 -14.66 -4.94 -34.27
CA LYS A 132 -15.67 -3.97 -33.80
C LYS A 132 -15.53 -3.44 -32.35
N GLY A 133 -14.92 -2.25 -32.27
CA GLY A 133 -15.31 -1.08 -31.48
C GLY A 133 -16.10 -1.33 -30.18
N GLY A 134 -15.38 -1.42 -29.06
CA GLY A 134 -15.96 -1.36 -27.72
C GLY A 134 -15.02 -1.75 -26.56
N SER A 135 -13.92 -2.46 -26.82
CA SER A 135 -13.06 -3.07 -25.78
C SER A 135 -11.77 -2.33 -25.43
N PHE A 136 -11.28 -1.42 -26.29
CA PHE A 136 -9.97 -0.76 -26.10
C PHE A 136 -9.84 0.01 -24.77
N ALA A 137 -10.90 0.71 -24.34
CA ALA A 137 -10.87 1.49 -23.09
C ALA A 137 -10.75 0.64 -21.80
N ARG A 138 -11.15 -0.65 -21.85
CA ARG A 138 -11.11 -1.55 -20.69
C ARG A 138 -9.77 -2.27 -20.56
N GLU A 139 -9.08 -2.45 -21.69
CA GLU A 139 -7.79 -3.12 -21.82
C GLU A 139 -6.63 -2.18 -21.50
N GLU A 140 -6.71 -0.94 -21.98
CA GLU A 140 -5.77 0.15 -21.64
C GLU A 140 -5.75 0.45 -20.12
N ASN A 141 -6.90 0.29 -19.45
CA ASN A 141 -7.02 0.47 -18.00
C ASN A 141 -6.31 -0.64 -17.20
N LYS A 142 -6.21 -1.88 -17.73
CA LYS A 142 -5.53 -2.98 -17.05
C LYS A 142 -4.02 -2.86 -17.16
N LEU A 143 -3.51 -2.62 -18.37
CA LEU A 143 -2.07 -2.42 -18.55
C LEU A 143 -1.59 -1.17 -17.80
N GLY A 144 -2.40 -0.10 -17.77
CA GLY A 144 -2.15 1.08 -16.95
C GLY A 144 -2.04 0.76 -15.45
N LYS A 145 -2.93 -0.09 -14.91
CA LYS A 145 -2.85 -0.54 -13.51
C LYS A 145 -1.59 -1.36 -13.22
N VAL A 146 -1.21 -2.25 -14.14
CA VAL A 146 0.04 -3.04 -13.99
C VAL A 146 1.27 -2.14 -14.07
N SER A 147 1.27 -1.13 -14.95
CA SER A 147 2.32 -0.12 -15.02
C SER A 147 2.43 0.69 -13.72
N GLN A 148 1.29 1.06 -13.11
CA GLN A 148 1.25 1.73 -11.82
C GLN A 148 1.78 0.85 -10.68
N ASP A 149 1.40 -0.43 -10.64
CA ASP A 149 1.91 -1.39 -9.65
C ASP A 149 3.44 -1.58 -9.80
N CYS A 150 3.95 -1.67 -11.03
CA CYS A 150 5.38 -1.79 -11.32
C CYS A 150 6.15 -0.54 -10.90
N SER A 151 5.61 0.64 -11.20
CA SER A 151 6.20 1.93 -10.79
C SER A 151 6.31 2.02 -9.27
N LYS A 152 5.26 1.61 -8.55
CA LYS A 152 5.24 1.58 -7.09
C LYS A 152 6.31 0.64 -6.53
N ALA A 153 6.38 -0.60 -7.01
CA ALA A 153 7.39 -1.58 -6.57
C ALA A 153 8.81 -1.06 -6.81
N THR A 154 9.04 -0.41 -7.95
CA THR A 154 10.36 0.17 -8.29
C THR A 154 10.73 1.31 -7.34
N ILE A 155 9.80 2.23 -7.06
CA ILE A 155 10.03 3.35 -6.14
C ILE A 155 10.43 2.86 -4.74
N GLU A 156 9.76 1.82 -4.22
CA GLU A 156 10.08 1.24 -2.90
C GLU A 156 11.53 0.70 -2.85
N VAL A 157 11.97 -0.01 -3.89
CA VAL A 157 13.36 -0.52 -3.98
C VAL A 157 14.37 0.61 -4.14
N VAL A 158 14.06 1.61 -4.97
CA VAL A 158 14.94 2.78 -5.20
C VAL A 158 15.11 3.59 -3.93
N HIS A 159 14.05 3.81 -3.14
CA HIS A 159 14.15 4.47 -1.83
C HIS A 159 15.12 3.73 -0.91
N GLY A 160 15.00 2.40 -0.81
CA GLY A 160 15.93 1.60 -0.01
C GLY A 160 17.37 1.69 -0.50
N LEU A 161 17.60 1.80 -1.81
CA LEU A 161 18.94 1.97 -2.38
C LEU A 161 19.51 3.36 -2.07
N MET A 162 18.68 4.40 -2.19
CA MET A 162 19.05 5.78 -1.82
C MET A 162 19.49 5.86 -0.36
N GLU A 163 18.78 5.20 0.56
CA GLU A 163 19.17 5.13 1.97
C GLU A 163 20.60 4.56 2.14
N GLN A 164 20.94 3.49 1.41
CA GLN A 164 22.28 2.89 1.48
C GLN A 164 23.36 3.80 0.89
N VAL A 165 23.09 4.44 -0.25
CA VAL A 165 24.03 5.39 -0.87
C VAL A 165 24.31 6.57 0.05
N VAL A 166 23.28 7.11 0.71
CA VAL A 166 23.45 8.21 1.68
C VAL A 166 24.31 7.75 2.86
N LYS A 167 24.06 6.56 3.42
CA LYS A 167 24.86 6.00 4.51
C LYS A 167 26.32 5.80 4.10
N ASP A 168 26.55 5.23 2.93
CA ASP A 168 27.88 5.03 2.38
C ASP A 168 28.63 6.36 2.22
N ARG A 169 27.97 7.40 1.68
CA ARG A 169 28.56 8.75 1.59
C ARG A 169 28.84 9.41 2.93
N LEU A 170 27.98 9.21 3.93
CA LEU A 170 28.16 9.81 5.25
C LEU A 170 29.27 9.14 6.06
N PHE A 171 29.40 7.82 5.98
CA PHE A 171 30.27 7.06 6.88
C PHE A 171 31.55 6.51 6.22
N ASN A 172 31.53 6.21 4.92
CA ASN A 172 32.66 5.60 4.21
C ASN A 172 33.46 6.59 3.36
N PHE A 173 32.93 7.79 3.11
CA PHE A 173 33.63 8.88 2.44
C PHE A 173 33.86 10.06 3.39
N PRO A 174 34.93 10.03 4.21
CA PRO A 174 35.29 11.21 4.97
C PRO A 174 35.57 12.35 3.98
N THR A 175 34.83 13.45 4.10
CA THR A 175 35.23 14.73 3.51
C THR A 175 36.65 15.00 4.00
N ARG A 176 37.63 14.92 3.09
CA ARG A 176 39.00 15.33 3.41
C ARG A 176 38.91 16.77 3.94
N LYS A 177 39.28 16.96 5.21
CA LYS A 177 39.55 18.29 5.76
C LYS A 177 40.71 18.93 5.00
#